data_AF-A0A2V8N1E9-F1
#
_entry.id   AF-A0A2V8N1E9-F1
#
_cell.length_a   1.000
_cell.length_b   1.000
_cell.length_c   1.000
_cell.angle_alpha   90.00
_cell.angle_beta   90.00
_cell.angle_gamma   90.00
#
_symmetry.space_group_name_H-M   'P 1'
#
loop_
_entity.id
_entity.type
_entity.pdbx_description
1 polymer ?
#
loop_
_entity_poly.entity_id
_entity_poly.type
_entity_poly.pdbx_seq_one_letter_code
_entity_poly.pdbx_strand_id
1 'polypeptide(L)'
;MDFDDEPDQEKRIEKLKAELDKLDGQVSGNPDLSLDMEEQFLKHILAFESTEHSSLLQWLENAGLEVPPPEQLTDVQLPEKLWEIINRMASLGAYLNSTNHLSDRELYSYLFNEGLREDTVLFPEDPSFASHIDLVSSGSEEDIFLWMKYYADDATRQQWLKDFPDYEMPPHEEPPFDRDKDLPSAPFG
;
A
#
# COMPACT_ATOMS: atom_id res chain seq x y z
N MET A 1 -17.99 17.14 -4.49
CA MET A 1 -18.38 18.36 -5.23
C MET A 1 -18.43 17.99 -6.69
N ASP A 2 -19.43 18.46 -7.44
CA ASP A 2 -19.48 18.26 -8.88
C ASP A 2 -18.77 19.43 -9.57
N PHE A 3 -17.60 19.16 -10.16
CA PHE A 3 -16.83 20.17 -10.90
C PHE A 3 -17.20 20.19 -12.38
N ASP A 4 -17.94 19.19 -12.86
CA ASP A 4 -18.25 19.03 -14.29
C ASP A 4 -19.35 20.00 -14.76
N ASP A 5 -20.02 20.68 -13.83
CA ASP A 5 -20.92 21.81 -14.10
C ASP A 5 -20.21 23.04 -14.71
N GLU A 6 -18.87 23.12 -14.60
CA GLU A 6 -18.07 24.17 -15.25
C GLU A 6 -17.59 23.68 -16.63
N PRO A 7 -18.08 24.25 -17.75
CA PRO A 7 -17.72 23.79 -19.10
C PRO A 7 -16.27 24.11 -19.47
N ASP A 8 -15.66 25.11 -18.83
CA ASP A 8 -14.29 25.55 -19.09
C ASP A 8 -13.29 24.73 -18.26
N GLN A 9 -12.42 23.98 -18.96
CA GLN A 9 -11.45 23.09 -18.33
C GLN A 9 -10.43 23.82 -17.46
N GLU A 10 -9.94 24.97 -17.90
CA GLU A 10 -8.96 25.75 -17.13
C GLU A 10 -9.60 26.24 -15.83
N LYS A 11 -10.87 26.66 -15.87
CA LYS A 11 -11.61 27.04 -14.66
C LYS A 11 -11.91 25.86 -13.74
N ARG A 12 -12.15 24.65 -14.27
CA ARG A 12 -12.25 23.43 -13.44
C ARG A 12 -10.94 23.17 -12.70
N ILE A 13 -9.81 23.25 -13.41
CA ILE A 13 -8.47 23.10 -12.82
C ILE A 13 -8.22 24.16 -11.74
N GLU A 14 -8.55 25.44 -11.99
CA GLU A 14 -8.42 26.51 -11.01
C GLU A 14 -9.27 26.26 -9.75
N LYS A 15 -10.51 25.77 -9.91
CA LYS A 15 -11.38 25.39 -8.78
C LYS A 15 -10.80 24.24 -7.97
N LEU A 16 -10.29 23.19 -8.63
CA LEU A 16 -9.69 22.04 -7.97
C LEU A 16 -8.47 22.46 -7.12
N LYS A 17 -7.57 23.27 -7.69
CA LYS A 17 -6.42 23.83 -6.96
C LYS A 17 -6.86 24.65 -5.75
N ALA A 18 -7.89 25.48 -5.91
CA ALA A 18 -8.41 26.30 -4.82
C ALA A 18 -9.06 25.48 -3.69
N GLU A 19 -9.63 24.30 -3.98
CA GLU A 19 -10.09 23.39 -2.92
C GLU A 19 -8.93 22.66 -2.22
N LEU A 20 -7.91 22.24 -2.97
CA LEU A 20 -6.71 21.60 -2.41
C LEU A 20 -5.92 22.54 -1.49
N ASP A 21 -5.78 23.82 -1.87
CA ASP A 21 -5.16 24.84 -1.04
C ASP A 21 -5.85 25.00 0.34
N LYS A 22 -7.15 24.72 0.44
CA LYS A 22 -7.88 24.76 1.73
C LYS A 22 -7.58 23.56 2.62
N LEU A 23 -7.12 22.46 2.03
CA LEU A 23 -6.79 21.21 2.72
C LEU A 23 -5.29 21.13 3.08
N ASP A 24 -4.52 22.21 2.89
CA ASP A 24 -3.05 22.25 3.02
C ASP A 24 -2.33 21.29 2.05
N GLY A 25 -3.04 20.80 1.03
CA GLY A 25 -2.49 19.98 -0.03
C GLY A 25 -1.69 20.84 -1.01
N GLN A 26 -0.36 20.83 -0.91
CA GLN A 26 0.50 21.50 -1.89
C GLN A 26 0.68 20.63 -3.13
N VAL A 27 0.04 21.03 -4.23
CA VAL A 27 0.31 20.43 -5.55
C VAL A 27 1.20 21.35 -6.36
N SER A 28 2.47 20.96 -6.56
CA SER A 28 3.31 21.64 -7.53
C SER A 28 2.84 21.26 -8.94
N GLY A 29 2.46 22.27 -9.74
CA GLY A 29 2.08 22.04 -11.13
C GLY A 29 3.27 21.48 -11.92
N ASN A 30 3.04 20.42 -12.69
CA ASN A 30 4.01 19.96 -13.68
C ASN A 30 3.67 20.61 -15.03
N PRO A 31 4.53 21.52 -15.55
CA PRO A 31 4.25 22.27 -16.78
C PRO A 31 4.16 21.39 -18.05
N ASP A 32 4.55 20.12 -17.97
CA ASP A 32 4.54 19.18 -19.10
C ASP A 32 3.27 18.30 -19.17
N LEU A 33 2.33 18.42 -18.22
CA LEU A 33 1.06 17.66 -18.27
C LEU A 33 0.06 18.31 -19.23
N SER A 34 -0.71 17.48 -19.95
CA SER A 34 -1.89 17.98 -20.67
C SER A 34 -2.96 18.42 -19.67
N LEU A 35 -3.85 19.33 -20.08
CA LEU A 35 -4.96 19.79 -19.24
C LEU A 35 -5.84 18.63 -18.75
N ASP A 36 -6.07 17.62 -19.59
CA ASP A 36 -6.82 16.42 -19.21
C ASP A 36 -6.12 15.64 -18.09
N MET A 37 -4.80 15.46 -18.18
CA MET A 37 -4.03 14.75 -17.16
C MET A 37 -3.92 15.56 -15.86
N GLU A 38 -3.73 16.88 -15.97
CA GLU A 38 -3.69 17.78 -14.82
C GLU A 38 -5.04 17.78 -14.09
N GLU A 39 -6.16 17.90 -14.81
CA GLU A 39 -7.50 17.85 -14.23
C GLU A 39 -7.75 16.53 -13.50
N GLN A 40 -7.45 15.38 -14.12
CA GLN A 40 -7.63 14.08 -13.51
C GLN A 40 -6.72 13.88 -12.28
N PHE A 41 -5.47 14.31 -12.37
CA PHE A 41 -4.54 14.25 -11.25
C PHE A 41 -5.04 15.07 -10.05
N LEU A 42 -5.51 16.29 -10.27
CA LEU A 42 -6.07 17.13 -9.20
C LEU A 42 -7.37 16.56 -8.62
N LYS A 43 -8.22 15.94 -9.46
CA LYS A 43 -9.41 15.21 -9.00
C LYS A 43 -9.02 14.05 -8.07
N HIS A 44 -7.99 13.27 -8.41
CA HIS A 44 -7.51 12.17 -7.56
C HIS A 44 -6.94 12.65 -6.22
N ILE A 45 -6.08 13.69 -6.23
CA ILE A 45 -5.53 14.24 -4.98
C ILE A 45 -6.66 14.76 -4.11
N LEU A 46 -7.60 15.53 -4.67
CA LEU A 46 -8.70 16.08 -3.88
C LEU A 46 -9.58 14.97 -3.30
N ALA A 47 -9.85 13.90 -4.05
CA ALA A 47 -10.55 12.74 -3.55
C ALA A 47 -9.79 12.10 -2.37
N PHE A 48 -8.48 11.90 -2.50
CA PHE A 48 -7.62 11.36 -1.43
C PHE A 48 -7.65 12.23 -0.17
N GLU A 49 -7.29 13.51 -0.29
CA GLU A 49 -7.14 14.45 0.83
C GLU A 49 -8.47 14.75 1.55
N SER A 50 -9.61 14.56 0.89
CA SER A 50 -10.93 14.81 1.47
C SER A 50 -11.64 13.57 2.01
N THR A 51 -11.07 12.37 1.80
CA THR A 51 -11.69 11.13 2.26
C THR A 51 -11.32 10.86 3.73
N GLU A 52 -12.30 10.41 4.52
CA GLU A 52 -12.05 10.02 5.91
C GLU A 52 -11.14 8.80 5.98
N HIS A 53 -10.14 8.88 6.85
CA HIS A 53 -9.23 7.78 7.11
C HIS A 53 -9.93 6.72 7.96
N SER A 54 -9.64 5.45 7.66
CA SER A 54 -10.09 4.31 8.47
C SER A 54 -9.06 3.20 8.37
N SER A 55 -9.12 2.20 9.24
CA SER A 55 -8.21 1.06 9.18
C SER A 55 -8.78 -0.05 8.30
N LEU A 56 -7.91 -0.85 7.67
CA LEU A 56 -8.35 -2.03 6.93
C LEU A 56 -9.15 -3.00 7.81
N LEU A 57 -8.79 -3.13 9.08
CA LEU A 57 -9.54 -3.92 10.05
C LEU A 57 -10.99 -3.46 10.12
N GLN A 58 -11.22 -2.15 10.29
CA GLN A 58 -12.57 -1.61 10.40
C GLN A 58 -13.38 -1.85 9.11
N TRP A 59 -12.75 -1.70 7.94
CA TRP A 59 -13.39 -2.04 6.66
C TRP A 59 -13.78 -3.53 6.57
N LEU A 60 -12.88 -4.43 6.97
CA LEU A 60 -13.12 -5.87 6.98
C LEU A 60 -14.25 -6.25 7.96
N GLU A 61 -14.23 -5.72 9.18
CA GLU A 61 -15.24 -5.97 10.20
C GLU A 61 -16.62 -5.43 9.77
N ASN A 62 -16.67 -4.24 9.17
CA ASN A 62 -17.90 -3.66 8.62
C ASN A 62 -18.48 -4.51 7.47
N ALA A 63 -17.63 -5.20 6.71
CA ALA A 63 -18.04 -6.16 5.68
C ALA A 63 -18.44 -7.53 6.26
N GLY A 64 -18.41 -7.69 7.59
CA GLY A 64 -18.81 -8.91 8.30
C GLY A 64 -17.71 -9.96 8.39
N LEU A 65 -16.44 -9.61 8.13
CA LEU A 65 -15.32 -10.52 8.32
C LEU A 65 -14.86 -10.50 9.78
N GLU A 66 -14.85 -11.67 10.43
CA GLU A 66 -14.21 -11.82 11.73
C GLU A 66 -12.70 -12.02 11.57
N VAL A 67 -11.94 -11.17 12.26
CA VAL A 67 -10.47 -11.22 12.34
C VAL A 67 -10.05 -11.54 13.79
N PRO A 68 -9.96 -12.83 14.16
CA PRO A 68 -9.65 -13.22 15.53
C PRO A 68 -8.16 -12.97 15.88
N PRO A 69 -7.82 -12.79 17.17
CA PRO A 69 -6.43 -12.76 17.62
C PRO A 69 -5.65 -14.04 17.22
N PRO A 70 -4.34 -13.94 16.92
CA PRO A 70 -3.52 -15.07 16.46
C PRO A 70 -3.53 -16.28 17.41
N GLU A 71 -3.70 -16.05 18.72
CA GLU A 71 -3.71 -17.08 19.77
C GLU A 71 -5.00 -17.92 19.75
N GLN A 72 -6.06 -17.43 19.11
CA GLN A 72 -7.33 -18.15 18.98
C GLN A 72 -7.35 -19.08 17.75
N LEU A 73 -6.36 -18.98 16.86
CA LEU A 73 -6.23 -19.81 15.68
C LEU A 73 -5.17 -20.88 15.90
N THR A 74 -5.53 -22.13 15.62
CA THR A 74 -4.56 -23.23 15.53
C THR A 74 -3.74 -23.12 14.24
N ASP A 75 -2.56 -23.76 14.19
CA ASP A 75 -1.72 -23.79 12.98
C ASP A 75 -2.41 -24.45 11.76
N VAL A 76 -3.49 -25.19 11.99
CA VAL A 76 -4.31 -25.78 10.92
C VAL A 76 -5.33 -24.77 10.36
N GLN A 77 -5.89 -23.90 11.21
CA GLN A 77 -6.90 -22.92 10.82
C GLN A 77 -6.29 -21.63 10.28
N LEU A 78 -5.10 -21.28 10.76
CA LEU A 78 -4.47 -19.99 10.49
C LEU A 78 -4.22 -19.75 9.00
N PRO A 79 -3.67 -20.69 8.21
CA PRO A 79 -3.43 -20.46 6.79
C PRO A 79 -4.72 -20.11 6.01
N GLU A 80 -5.81 -20.81 6.29
CA GLU A 80 -7.11 -20.55 5.64
C GLU A 80 -7.63 -19.15 5.99
N LYS A 81 -7.58 -18.77 7.27
CA LYS A 81 -8.00 -17.44 7.72
C LYS A 81 -7.12 -16.33 7.17
N LEU A 82 -5.80 -16.55 7.09
CA LEU A 82 -4.84 -15.61 6.48
C LEU A 82 -5.21 -15.35 5.02
N TRP A 83 -5.44 -16.40 4.23
CA TRP A 83 -5.83 -16.25 2.82
C TRP A 83 -7.22 -15.62 2.66
N GLU A 84 -8.17 -15.88 3.55
CA GLU A 84 -9.45 -15.17 3.55
C GLU A 84 -9.24 -13.66 3.70
N ILE A 85 -8.43 -13.23 4.66
CA ILE A 85 -8.10 -11.82 4.88
C ILE A 85 -7.39 -11.22 3.66
N ILE A 86 -6.37 -11.89 3.12
CA ILE A 86 -5.63 -11.41 1.94
C ILE A 86 -6.57 -11.15 0.76
N ASN A 87 -7.48 -12.08 0.48
CA ASN A 87 -8.44 -11.92 -0.62
C ASN A 87 -9.46 -10.81 -0.36
N ARG A 88 -9.87 -10.63 0.91
CA ARG A 88 -10.79 -9.55 1.30
C ARG A 88 -10.12 -8.18 1.23
N MET A 89 -8.85 -8.07 1.63
CA MET A 89 -8.04 -6.88 1.43
C MET A 89 -7.94 -6.51 -0.05
N ALA A 90 -7.65 -7.49 -0.92
CA ALA A 90 -7.54 -7.25 -2.35
C ALA A 90 -8.86 -6.73 -2.95
N SER A 91 -10.01 -7.20 -2.46
CA SER A 91 -11.33 -6.68 -2.88
C SER A 91 -11.60 -5.23 -2.45
N LEU A 92 -10.82 -4.70 -1.50
CA LEU A 92 -10.84 -3.31 -1.06
C LEU A 92 -9.73 -2.46 -1.72
N GLY A 93 -8.96 -3.03 -2.64
CA GLY A 93 -7.82 -2.35 -3.27
C GLY A 93 -6.57 -2.32 -2.39
N ALA A 94 -6.45 -3.20 -1.39
CA ALA A 94 -5.28 -3.32 -0.53
C ALA A 94 -4.50 -4.62 -0.79
N TYR A 95 -3.19 -4.50 -0.95
CA TYR A 95 -2.31 -5.60 -1.38
C TYR A 95 -1.11 -5.76 -0.45
N LEU A 96 -0.55 -6.96 -0.41
CA LEU A 96 0.65 -7.28 0.38
C LEU A 96 1.86 -7.41 -0.54
N ASN A 97 3.03 -7.04 -0.03
CA ASN A 97 4.30 -7.19 -0.72
C ASN A 97 5.37 -7.78 0.22
N SER A 98 6.35 -8.46 -0.36
CA SER A 98 7.56 -8.90 0.34
C SER A 98 7.29 -9.76 1.57
N THR A 99 6.40 -10.74 1.47
CA THR A 99 5.92 -11.48 2.65
C THR A 99 6.60 -12.83 2.86
N ASN A 100 7.39 -13.30 1.89
CA ASN A 100 7.99 -14.63 1.85
C ASN A 100 8.96 -14.95 3.00
N HIS A 101 9.49 -13.95 3.70
CA HIS A 101 10.37 -14.15 4.86
C HIS A 101 9.63 -14.52 6.15
N LEU A 102 8.30 -14.41 6.18
CA LEU A 102 7.46 -14.71 7.33
C LEU A 102 6.68 -15.99 7.11
N SER A 103 6.60 -16.83 8.15
CA SER A 103 5.61 -17.90 8.21
C SER A 103 4.20 -17.34 8.23
N ASP A 104 3.21 -18.16 7.89
CA ASP A 104 1.81 -17.74 7.94
C ASP A 104 1.43 -17.18 9.32
N ARG A 105 1.92 -17.80 10.41
CA ARG A 105 1.66 -17.32 11.77
C ARG A 105 2.30 -15.96 12.05
N GLU A 106 3.53 -15.75 11.61
CA GLU A 106 4.21 -14.47 11.77
C GLU A 106 3.51 -13.38 10.96
N LEU A 107 3.19 -13.64 9.68
CA LEU A 107 2.47 -12.67 8.86
C LEU A 107 1.10 -12.37 9.45
N TYR A 108 0.31 -13.38 9.81
CA TYR A 108 -1.01 -13.17 10.40
C TYR A 108 -0.91 -12.34 11.69
N SER A 109 0.11 -12.59 12.51
CA SER A 109 0.35 -11.84 13.75
C SER A 109 0.73 -10.39 13.47
N TYR A 110 1.54 -10.13 12.45
CA TYR A 110 1.86 -8.77 12.02
C TYR A 110 0.60 -8.04 11.51
N LEU A 111 -0.14 -8.65 10.59
CA LEU A 111 -1.38 -8.08 10.05
C LEU A 111 -2.38 -7.79 11.17
N PHE A 112 -2.53 -8.73 12.11
CA PHE A 112 -3.42 -8.51 13.25
C PHE A 112 -2.90 -7.43 14.20
N ASN A 113 -1.63 -7.36 14.57
CA ASN A 113 -1.22 -6.39 15.59
C ASN A 113 -1.02 -4.98 15.04
N GLU A 114 -0.64 -4.87 13.76
CA GLU A 114 -0.13 -3.64 13.17
C GLU A 114 -0.80 -3.37 11.82
N GLY A 115 -0.48 -4.13 10.77
CA GLY A 115 -0.79 -3.74 9.38
C GLY A 115 -2.27 -3.48 9.09
N LEU A 116 -3.21 -4.25 9.66
CA LEU A 116 -4.64 -4.00 9.46
C LEU A 116 -5.17 -2.79 10.26
N ARG A 117 -4.45 -2.33 11.27
CA ARG A 117 -4.86 -1.25 12.18
C ARG A 117 -4.30 0.11 11.78
N GLU A 118 -3.37 0.14 10.83
CA GLU A 118 -2.86 1.40 10.29
C GLU A 118 -3.97 2.20 9.62
N ASP A 119 -3.93 3.51 9.81
CA ASP A 119 -4.85 4.44 9.16
C ASP A 119 -4.57 4.46 7.66
N THR A 120 -5.60 4.21 6.86
CA THR A 120 -5.51 4.16 5.40
C THR A 120 -6.69 4.89 4.75
N VAL A 121 -6.52 5.23 3.48
CA VAL A 121 -7.57 5.75 2.62
C VAL A 121 -7.76 4.73 1.50
N LEU A 122 -8.98 4.21 1.36
CA LEU A 122 -9.32 3.19 0.38
C LEU A 122 -10.39 3.69 -0.59
N PHE A 123 -10.26 3.31 -1.85
CA PHE A 123 -11.26 3.55 -2.89
C PHE A 123 -11.62 2.22 -3.58
N PRO A 124 -12.41 1.33 -2.94
CA PRO A 124 -12.71 0.00 -3.48
C PRO A 124 -13.34 0.01 -4.88
N GLU A 125 -14.04 1.10 -5.22
CA GLU A 125 -14.72 1.28 -6.51
C GLU A 125 -13.83 1.95 -7.59
N ASP A 126 -12.65 2.48 -7.21
CA ASP A 126 -11.72 3.12 -8.14
C ASP A 126 -10.40 2.33 -8.19
N PRO A 127 -10.19 1.52 -9.24
CA PRO A 127 -9.02 0.67 -9.34
C PRO A 127 -7.71 1.45 -9.57
N SER A 128 -7.78 2.77 -9.82
CA SER A 128 -6.61 3.64 -9.94
C SER A 128 -5.92 3.90 -8.60
N PHE A 129 -6.59 3.58 -7.49
CA PHE A 129 -6.04 3.63 -6.15
C PHE A 129 -5.69 2.21 -5.68
N ALA A 130 -4.48 2.05 -5.17
CA ALA A 130 -4.04 0.82 -4.51
C ALA A 130 -3.30 1.18 -3.22
N SER A 131 -3.68 0.50 -2.14
CA SER A 131 -2.94 0.54 -0.87
C SER A 131 -2.02 -0.67 -0.82
N HIS A 132 -0.76 -0.46 -0.44
CA HIS A 132 0.23 -1.53 -0.35
C HIS A 132 0.78 -1.58 1.07
N ILE A 133 0.76 -2.78 1.65
CA ILE A 133 1.47 -3.09 2.90
C ILE A 133 2.68 -3.92 2.50
N ASP A 134 3.84 -3.28 2.48
CA ASP A 134 5.12 -3.93 2.24
C ASP A 134 5.83 -4.18 3.56
N LEU A 135 6.15 -5.45 3.80
CA LEU A 135 6.65 -5.96 5.08
C LEU A 135 8.11 -5.58 5.37
N VAL A 136 8.78 -4.92 4.42
CA VAL A 136 10.19 -4.51 4.53
C VAL A 136 10.45 -3.13 3.91
N SER A 137 9.48 -2.21 4.00
CA SER A 137 9.57 -0.88 3.38
C SER A 137 9.55 0.30 4.35
N SER A 138 9.63 0.10 5.66
CA SER A 138 9.61 1.23 6.62
C SER A 138 10.86 2.10 6.56
N GLY A 139 11.93 1.62 5.92
CA GLY A 139 13.24 2.25 5.90
C GLY A 139 14.03 2.09 7.21
N SER A 140 13.53 1.26 8.14
CA SER A 140 14.28 0.87 9.34
C SER A 140 15.54 0.07 8.97
N GLU A 141 16.53 0.05 9.85
CA GLU A 141 17.74 -0.77 9.63
C GLU A 141 17.40 -2.27 9.49
N GLU A 142 16.37 -2.74 10.20
CA GLU A 142 15.89 -4.12 10.14
C GLU A 142 15.25 -4.43 8.79
N ASP A 143 14.37 -3.56 8.30
CA ASP A 143 13.70 -3.72 7.00
C ASP A 143 14.70 -3.67 5.85
N ILE A 144 15.65 -2.71 5.90
CA ILE A 144 16.73 -2.63 4.91
C ILE A 144 17.55 -3.92 4.93
N PHE A 145 17.88 -4.45 6.12
CA PHE A 145 18.60 -5.70 6.25
C PHE A 145 17.80 -6.88 5.65
N LEU A 146 16.51 -7.00 5.96
CA LEU A 146 15.64 -8.05 5.44
C LEU A 146 15.46 -7.94 3.92
N TRP A 147 15.27 -6.73 3.40
CA TRP A 147 15.19 -6.45 1.97
C TRP A 147 16.46 -6.87 1.25
N MET A 148 17.63 -6.44 1.75
CA MET A 148 18.92 -6.78 1.16
C MET A 148 19.20 -8.28 1.23
N LYS A 149 18.73 -8.95 2.29
CA LYS A 149 18.91 -10.39 2.49
C LYS A 149 18.07 -11.23 1.53
N TYR A 150 16.78 -10.91 1.36
CA TYR A 150 15.81 -11.81 0.72
C TYR A 150 15.29 -11.36 -0.66
N TYR A 151 15.32 -10.07 -0.97
CA TYR A 151 14.57 -9.53 -2.12
C TYR A 151 15.44 -8.72 -3.09
N ALA A 152 16.47 -8.04 -2.61
CA ALA A 152 17.31 -7.20 -3.44
C ALA A 152 18.22 -8.06 -4.35
N ASP A 153 18.16 -7.80 -5.66
CA ASP A 153 19.07 -8.44 -6.61
C ASP A 153 20.52 -7.96 -6.44
N ASP A 154 21.45 -8.67 -7.09
CA ASP A 154 22.87 -8.33 -7.05
C ASP A 154 23.15 -6.90 -7.53
N ALA A 155 22.45 -6.43 -8.57
CA ALA A 155 22.65 -5.09 -9.10
C ALA A 155 22.28 -4.00 -8.09
N THR A 156 21.15 -4.16 -7.41
CA THR A 156 20.65 -3.26 -6.36
C THR A 156 21.61 -3.25 -5.17
N ARG A 157 22.05 -4.43 -4.72
CA ARG A 157 23.03 -4.58 -3.62
C ARG A 157 24.37 -3.92 -3.94
N GLN A 158 24.87 -4.08 -5.17
CA GLN A 158 26.10 -3.42 -5.62
C GLN A 158 25.93 -1.90 -5.72
N GLN A 159 24.77 -1.41 -6.16
CA GLN A 159 24.50 0.02 -6.21
C GLN A 159 24.45 0.61 -4.80
N TRP A 160 23.76 -0.05 -3.87
CA TRP A 160 23.69 0.38 -2.47
C TRP A 160 25.07 0.56 -1.84
N LEU A 161 25.99 -0.37 -2.07
CA LEU A 161 27.36 -0.29 -1.54
C LEU A 161 28.21 0.84 -2.14
N LYS A 162 27.84 1.40 -3.30
CA LYS A 162 28.51 2.61 -3.81
C LYS A 162 28.10 3.84 -3.01
N ASP A 163 26.83 3.91 -2.66
CA ASP A 163 26.25 5.04 -1.94
C ASP A 163 26.53 4.94 -0.43
N PHE A 164 26.64 3.70 0.09
CA PHE A 164 26.94 3.39 1.50
C PHE A 164 28.09 2.35 1.63
N PRO A 165 29.35 2.76 1.41
CA PRO A 165 30.50 1.84 1.37
C PRO A 165 30.77 1.08 2.67
N ASP A 166 30.36 1.64 3.81
CA ASP A 166 30.56 1.06 5.14
C ASP A 166 29.43 0.11 5.57
N TYR A 167 28.38 -0.06 4.75
CA TYR A 167 27.26 -0.96 5.07
C TYR A 167 27.70 -2.43 4.97
N GLU A 168 27.51 -3.18 6.05
CA GLU A 168 27.80 -4.62 6.08
C GLU A 168 26.68 -5.40 5.36
N MET A 169 26.86 -5.63 4.06
CA MET A 169 25.89 -6.33 3.23
C MET A 169 25.67 -7.78 3.71
N PRO A 170 24.44 -8.17 4.11
CA PRO A 170 24.14 -9.55 4.49
C PRO A 170 24.32 -10.50 3.30
N PRO A 171 24.61 -11.80 3.52
CA PRO A 171 24.53 -12.78 2.44
C PRO A 171 23.11 -12.78 1.84
N HIS A 172 22.99 -12.95 0.53
CA HIS A 172 21.69 -13.16 -0.10
C HIS A 172 21.19 -14.57 0.23
N GLU A 173 19.93 -14.69 0.61
CA GLU A 173 19.26 -15.96 0.91
C GLU A 173 17.90 -15.98 0.22
N GLU A 174 17.51 -17.15 -0.30
CA GLU A 174 16.13 -17.33 -0.74
C GLU A 174 15.21 -17.31 0.49
N PRO A 175 14.05 -16.62 0.43
CA PRO A 175 13.16 -16.60 1.56
C PRO A 175 12.57 -17.99 1.84
N PRO A 176 12.22 -18.30 3.11
CA PRO A 176 11.72 -19.60 3.54
C PRO A 176 10.38 -20.02 2.94
N PHE A 177 9.59 -19.08 2.43
CA PHE A 177 8.28 -19.32 1.82
C PHE A 177 8.21 -18.74 0.41
N ASP A 178 7.20 -19.15 -0.36
CA ASP A 178 6.99 -18.74 -1.76
C ASP A 178 5.51 -18.41 -1.98
N ARG A 179 4.99 -17.50 -1.15
CA ARG A 179 3.59 -17.04 -1.15
C ARG A 179 3.39 -15.82 -2.06
N ASP A 180 4.39 -14.96 -2.22
CA ASP A 180 4.27 -13.69 -2.95
C ASP A 180 3.83 -13.87 -4.42
N LYS A 181 4.23 -14.97 -5.06
CA LYS A 181 3.82 -15.29 -6.45
C LYS A 181 2.31 -15.57 -6.60
N ASP A 182 1.65 -15.95 -5.51
CA ASP A 182 0.24 -16.35 -5.48
C ASP A 182 -0.64 -15.26 -4.85
N LEU A 183 -0.03 -14.15 -4.39
CA LEU A 183 -0.77 -13.02 -3.84
C LEU A 183 -1.59 -12.31 -4.93
N PRO A 184 -2.79 -11.79 -4.60
CA PRO A 184 -3.49 -10.87 -5.48
C PRO A 184 -2.63 -9.64 -5.77
N SER A 185 -2.68 -9.15 -7.02
CA SER A 185 -1.99 -7.93 -7.44
C SER A 185 -3.00 -6.84 -7.80
N ALA A 186 -2.57 -5.58 -7.68
CA ALA A 186 -3.34 -4.46 -8.19
C ALA A 186 -3.62 -4.63 -9.70
N PRO A 187 -4.81 -4.25 -10.19
CA PRO A 187 -5.13 -4.31 -11.61
C PRO A 187 -4.28 -3.33 -12.44
N PHE A 188 -3.77 -2.27 -11.80
CA PHE A 188 -2.87 -1.27 -12.35
C PHE A 188 -1.65 -1.18 -11.43
N GLY A 189 -0.61 -1.96 -11.72
CA GLY A 189 0.62 -2.07 -10.94
C GLY A 189 1.67 -2.89 -11.69
#